data_AF-A0A7S0X2Q9-F1
#
_entry.id   AF-A0A7S0X2Q9-F1
#
_cell.length_a   1.000
_cell.length_b   1.000
_cell.length_c   1.000
_cell.angle_alpha   90.00
_cell.angle_beta   90.00
_cell.angle_gamma   90.00
#
_symmetry.space_group_name_H-M   'P 1'
#
loop_
_entity.id
_entity.type
_entity.pdbx_description
1 polymer ?
#
loop_
_entity_poly.entity_id
_entity_poly.type
_entity_poly.pdbx_seq_one_letter_code
_entity_poly.pdbx_strand_id
1 'polypeptide(L)'
;FVAAVPPAAAVAHKTFHRYVVRAKAGGRQSTKDGGGKTIKSAGSSIRRHNEAALEQEVAATLAAWKDLLASAALIFVAASKTDARTLFDGKTAPLAKSDPRVRRVPFMTQRPTFNEARRVVARLCTVNYKVVADAGHTTALGTLSREPGVAGAVVTAGEEDDTMAEDTDAAADDGDGD
;
A
#
# COMPACT_ATOMS: atom_id res chain seq x y z
N PHE A 1 32.48 3.89 -10.09
CA PHE A 1 32.40 3.14 -8.83
C PHE A 1 31.00 3.31 -8.23
N VAL A 2 30.02 2.52 -8.67
CA VAL A 2 28.76 2.40 -7.95
C VAL A 2 29.01 1.31 -6.92
N ALA A 3 29.18 1.69 -5.65
CA ALA A 3 29.16 0.73 -4.57
C ALA A 3 27.74 0.15 -4.54
N ALA A 4 27.54 -0.96 -5.26
CA ALA A 4 26.36 -1.78 -5.13
C ALA A 4 26.31 -2.22 -3.67
N VAL A 5 25.37 -1.66 -2.91
CA VAL A 5 25.08 -2.11 -1.54
C VAL A 5 24.96 -3.63 -1.61
N PRO A 6 25.82 -4.37 -0.88
CA PRO A 6 25.90 -5.80 -1.09
C PRO A 6 24.55 -6.43 -0.76
N PRO A 7 24.01 -7.28 -1.65
CA PRO A 7 22.67 -7.85 -1.52
C PRO A 7 22.50 -8.82 -0.33
N ALA A 8 23.46 -8.96 0.59
CA ALA A 8 23.63 -10.19 1.37
C ALA A 8 23.61 -10.10 2.91
N ALA A 9 23.56 -8.95 3.58
CA ALA A 9 23.58 -8.95 5.05
C ALA A 9 22.53 -8.00 5.64
N ALA A 10 21.28 -8.45 5.71
CA ALA A 10 20.33 -7.84 6.64
C ALA A 10 20.76 -8.18 8.07
N VAL A 11 20.90 -7.17 8.94
CA VAL A 11 21.20 -7.37 10.37
C VAL A 11 20.08 -8.18 11.03
N ALA A 12 18.83 -7.89 10.66
CA ALA A 12 17.66 -8.68 11.03
C ALA A 12 16.57 -8.52 9.95
N HIS A 13 15.74 -9.55 9.77
CA HIS A 13 14.56 -9.50 8.91
C HIS A 13 13.41 -10.31 9.50
N LYS A 14 12.18 -9.95 9.16
CA LYS A 14 10.98 -10.72 9.50
C LYS A 14 9.87 -10.39 8.52
N THR A 15 9.12 -11.41 8.10
CA THR A 15 7.95 -11.27 7.23
C THR A 15 6.77 -12.01 7.85
N PHE A 16 5.61 -11.38 7.88
CA PHE A 16 4.35 -11.94 8.37
C PHE A 16 3.31 -11.88 7.26
N HIS A 17 2.49 -12.92 7.15
CA HIS A 17 1.39 -12.97 6.20
C HIS A 17 0.17 -13.56 6.89
N ARG A 18 -0.89 -12.75 7.00
CA ARG A 18 -2.19 -13.17 7.54
C ARG A 18 -3.30 -12.77 6.57
N TYR A 19 -4.32 -13.61 6.47
CA TYR A 19 -5.49 -13.33 5.66
C TYR A 19 -6.40 -12.33 6.40
N VAL A 20 -6.36 -11.07 5.97
CA VAL A 20 -7.06 -9.94 6.61
C VAL A 20 -8.14 -9.31 5.72
N VAL A 21 -8.14 -9.59 4.41
CA VAL A 21 -9.11 -9.06 3.44
C VAL A 21 -9.82 -10.19 2.73
N ARG A 22 -11.09 -10.00 2.33
CA ARG A 22 -11.82 -11.02 1.54
C ARG A 22 -11.33 -11.03 0.09
N ALA A 23 -11.07 -12.20 -0.48
CA ALA A 23 -10.60 -12.36 -1.87
C ALA A 23 -11.59 -11.79 -2.92
N LYS A 24 -12.90 -12.05 -2.79
CA LYS A 24 -13.91 -11.74 -3.82
C LYS A 24 -14.55 -10.34 -3.72
N ALA A 25 -14.50 -9.68 -2.56
CA ALA A 25 -15.25 -8.44 -2.31
C ALA A 25 -14.43 -7.29 -1.71
N GLY A 26 -13.09 -7.42 -1.67
CA GLY A 26 -12.13 -6.34 -1.42
C GLY A 26 -12.41 -5.41 -0.24
N GLY A 27 -11.70 -5.56 0.87
CA GLY A 27 -11.74 -4.59 1.97
C GLY A 27 -11.36 -5.19 3.32
N ARG A 28 -10.68 -4.40 4.16
CA ARG A 28 -10.38 -4.77 5.54
C ARG A 28 -11.64 -4.71 6.39
N GLN A 29 -11.76 -5.65 7.34
CA GLN A 29 -12.93 -5.73 8.20
C GLN A 29 -12.99 -4.52 9.14
N SER A 30 -11.84 -4.04 9.64
CA SER A 30 -11.71 -2.82 10.44
C SER A 30 -12.37 -1.59 9.82
N THR A 31 -12.24 -1.40 8.50
CA THR A 31 -12.82 -0.25 7.80
C THR A 31 -14.33 -0.36 7.70
N LYS A 32 -14.85 -1.57 7.51
CA LYS A 32 -16.29 -1.83 7.40
C LYS A 32 -17.01 -1.72 8.74
N ASP A 33 -16.36 -2.14 9.83
CA ASP A 33 -16.94 -2.08 11.17
C ASP A 33 -17.05 -0.64 11.69
N GLY A 34 -16.18 0.27 11.24
CA GLY A 34 -16.25 1.69 11.57
C GLY A 34 -17.50 2.41 11.01
N GLY A 35 -18.21 1.80 10.05
CA GLY A 35 -19.41 2.35 9.43
C GLY A 35 -20.73 2.02 10.14
N GLY A 36 -20.69 1.50 11.36
CA GLY A 36 -21.87 1.34 12.23
C GLY A 36 -22.60 0.00 12.18
N LYS A 37 -22.39 -0.84 11.14
CA LYS A 37 -22.97 -2.20 11.07
C LYS A 37 -21.89 -3.27 11.15
N THR A 38 -21.56 -3.66 12.37
CA THR A 38 -20.61 -4.76 12.66
C THR A 38 -21.23 -6.09 12.25
N ILE A 39 -20.67 -6.74 11.22
CA ILE A 39 -21.11 -8.08 10.80
C ILE A 39 -20.57 -9.10 11.81
N LYS A 40 -21.42 -10.00 12.29
CA LYS A 40 -21.07 -11.06 13.26
C LYS A 40 -21.15 -12.44 12.62
N SER A 41 -20.34 -12.68 11.58
CA SER A 41 -20.18 -14.01 10.98
C SER A 41 -18.85 -14.64 11.38
N ALA A 42 -18.76 -15.98 11.34
CA ALA A 42 -17.51 -16.70 11.59
C ALA A 42 -16.34 -16.14 10.76
N GLY A 43 -16.55 -15.93 9.45
CA GLY A 43 -15.54 -15.36 8.56
C GLY A 43 -15.16 -13.91 8.88
N SER A 44 -16.08 -13.08 9.40
CA SER A 44 -15.74 -11.72 9.86
C SER A 44 -14.91 -11.72 11.15
N SER A 45 -15.23 -12.62 12.08
CA SER A 45 -14.52 -12.75 13.36
C SER A 45 -13.09 -13.26 13.16
N ILE A 46 -12.91 -14.25 12.27
CA ILE A 46 -11.57 -14.76 11.91
C ILE A 46 -10.70 -13.64 11.31
N ARG A 47 -11.24 -12.80 10.43
CA ARG A 47 -10.47 -11.68 9.85
C ARG A 47 -10.11 -10.62 10.88
N ARG A 48 -11.01 -10.25 11.80
CA ARG A 48 -10.67 -9.35 12.91
C ARG A 48 -9.56 -9.91 13.80
N HIS A 49 -9.66 -11.18 14.14
CA HIS A 49 -8.63 -11.86 14.93
C HIS A 49 -7.28 -11.85 14.19
N ASN A 50 -7.28 -12.14 12.89
CA ASN A 50 -6.08 -12.09 12.07
C ASN A 50 -5.49 -10.68 11.96
N GLU A 51 -6.32 -9.65 11.84
CA GLU A 51 -5.90 -8.25 11.85
C GLU A 51 -5.22 -7.91 13.19
N ALA A 52 -5.88 -8.16 14.31
CA ALA A 52 -5.33 -7.88 15.65
C ALA A 52 -4.03 -8.65 15.92
N ALA A 53 -3.97 -9.92 15.53
CA ALA A 53 -2.77 -10.72 15.72
C ALA A 53 -1.61 -10.28 14.80
N LEU A 54 -1.90 -9.83 13.57
CA LEU A 54 -0.88 -9.22 12.71
C LEU A 54 -0.31 -7.94 13.35
N GLU A 55 -1.18 -7.11 13.92
CA GLU A 55 -0.76 -5.87 14.60
C GLU A 55 0.12 -6.16 15.82
N GLN A 56 -0.25 -7.17 16.63
CA GLN A 56 0.54 -7.61 17.77
C GLN A 56 1.91 -8.17 17.36
N GLU A 57 1.98 -9.00 16.32
CA GLU A 57 3.23 -9.56 15.79
C GLU A 57 4.19 -8.46 15.30
N VAL A 58 3.66 -7.48 14.57
CA VAL A 58 4.43 -6.32 14.10
C VAL A 58 4.94 -5.50 15.28
N ALA A 59 4.07 -5.15 16.24
CA ALA A 59 4.46 -4.38 17.41
C ALA A 59 5.51 -5.09 18.26
N ALA A 60 5.35 -6.39 18.52
CA ALA A 60 6.30 -7.20 19.26
C ALA A 60 7.66 -7.28 18.56
N THR A 61 7.67 -7.41 17.23
CA THR A 61 8.91 -7.43 16.45
C THR A 61 9.65 -6.10 16.53
N LEU A 62 8.95 -4.99 16.36
CA LEU A 62 9.56 -3.66 16.45
C LEU A 62 10.05 -3.34 17.87
N ALA A 63 9.33 -3.80 18.90
CA ALA A 63 9.78 -3.70 20.28
C ALA A 63 11.06 -4.50 20.54
N ALA A 64 11.17 -5.73 19.99
CA ALA A 64 12.39 -6.53 20.07
C ALA A 64 13.57 -5.89 19.30
N TRP A 65 13.29 -5.07 18.29
CA TRP A 65 14.30 -4.36 17.50
C TRP A 65 14.52 -2.91 17.96
N LYS A 66 14.07 -2.53 19.16
CA LYS A 66 14.19 -1.16 19.68
C LYS A 66 15.62 -0.60 19.57
N ASP A 67 16.63 -1.41 19.86
CA ASP A 67 18.03 -0.96 19.90
C ASP A 67 18.59 -0.81 18.48
N LEU A 68 18.17 -1.69 17.56
CA LEU A 68 18.48 -1.57 16.14
C LEU A 68 17.86 -0.30 15.55
N LEU A 69 16.58 -0.04 15.87
CA LEU A 69 15.87 1.18 15.44
C LEU A 69 16.48 2.45 16.05
N ALA A 70 16.90 2.40 17.31
CA ALA A 70 17.57 3.52 17.97
C ALA A 70 18.89 3.88 17.26
N SER A 71 19.67 2.88 16.83
CA SER A 71 20.93 3.08 16.11
C SER A 71 20.79 3.50 14.63
N ALA A 72 19.59 3.38 14.06
CA ALA A 72 19.36 3.68 12.65
C ALA A 72 19.50 5.17 12.33
N ALA A 73 20.23 5.49 11.26
CA ALA A 73 20.34 6.85 10.74
C ALA A 73 19.04 7.32 10.03
N LEU A 74 18.39 6.42 9.30
CA LEU A 74 17.14 6.66 8.58
C LEU A 74 16.24 5.43 8.68
N ILE A 75 14.94 5.66 8.77
CA ILE A 75 13.91 4.62 8.84
C ILE A 75 12.95 4.84 7.68
N PHE A 76 12.97 3.96 6.68
CA PHE A 76 12.06 4.03 5.54
C PHE A 76 10.85 3.13 5.76
N VAL A 77 9.66 3.72 5.63
CA VAL A 77 8.38 3.02 5.84
C VAL A 77 7.55 3.04 4.56
N ALA A 78 7.08 1.85 4.17
CA ALA A 78 6.07 1.65 3.14
C ALA A 78 4.88 0.93 3.77
N ALA A 79 3.78 1.66 3.95
CA ALA A 79 2.55 1.14 4.54
C ALA A 79 1.34 1.84 3.91
N SER A 80 0.22 1.13 3.82
CA SER A 80 -1.06 1.75 3.47
C SER A 80 -1.51 2.72 4.57
N LYS A 81 -2.49 3.59 4.29
CA LYS A 81 -3.04 4.48 5.33
C LYS A 81 -3.59 3.71 6.53
N THR A 82 -4.17 2.54 6.28
CA THR A 82 -4.73 1.68 7.33
C THR A 82 -3.62 1.03 8.17
N ASP A 83 -2.59 0.49 7.53
CA ASP A 83 -1.49 -0.20 8.22
C ASP A 83 -0.53 0.79 8.92
N ALA A 84 -0.46 2.04 8.44
CA ALA A 84 0.32 3.09 9.08
C ALA A 84 -0.15 3.35 10.53
N ARG A 85 -1.43 3.13 10.82
CA ARG A 85 -1.96 3.22 12.20
C ARG A 85 -1.22 2.26 13.14
N THR A 86 -0.96 1.03 12.71
CA THR A 86 -0.25 0.03 13.51
C THR A 86 1.18 0.45 13.87
N LEU A 87 1.81 1.27 13.03
CA LEU A 87 3.20 1.70 13.20
C LEU A 87 3.33 2.98 14.04
N PHE A 88 2.33 3.87 13.95
CA PHE A 88 2.45 5.25 14.42
C PHE A 88 1.37 5.69 15.40
N ASP A 89 0.27 4.94 15.51
CA ASP A 89 -0.85 5.24 16.39
C ASP A 89 -0.93 4.23 17.52
N GLY A 90 -1.53 4.64 18.65
CA GLY A 90 -1.72 3.79 19.82
C GLY A 90 -0.87 4.21 21.02
N LYS A 91 -1.21 3.65 22.19
CA LYS A 91 -0.55 3.98 23.48
C LYS A 91 0.92 3.57 23.51
N THR A 92 1.29 2.56 22.75
CA THR A 92 2.64 2.01 22.63
C THR A 92 3.03 1.90 21.15
N ALA A 93 2.92 3.01 20.42
CA ALA A 93 3.31 3.05 19.02
C ALA A 93 4.81 2.72 18.89
N PRO A 94 5.21 1.77 18.01
CA PRO A 94 6.60 1.35 17.87
C PRO A 94 7.49 2.43 17.25
N LEU A 95 6.92 3.37 16.49
CA LEU A 95 7.62 4.50 15.88
C LEU A 95 6.88 5.81 16.21
N ALA A 96 7.65 6.87 16.50
CA ALA A 96 7.10 8.20 16.71
C ALA A 96 6.89 8.93 15.37
N LYS A 97 5.71 9.54 15.18
CA LYS A 97 5.41 10.34 13.97
C LYS A 97 6.30 11.56 13.81
N SER A 98 6.78 12.11 14.92
CA SER A 98 7.65 13.28 14.98
C SER A 98 9.12 12.95 14.77
N ASP A 99 9.49 11.67 14.65
CA ASP A 99 10.89 11.28 14.46
C ASP A 99 11.37 11.69 13.05
N PRO A 100 12.34 12.62 12.93
CA PRO A 100 12.81 13.12 11.63
C PRO A 100 13.54 12.06 10.79
N ARG A 101 13.92 10.92 11.40
CA ARG A 101 14.55 9.79 10.71
C ARG A 101 13.52 8.97 9.93
N VAL A 102 12.24 9.04 10.32
CA VAL A 102 11.16 8.30 9.66
C VAL A 102 10.77 9.00 8.36
N ARG A 103 10.90 8.28 7.25
CA ARG A 103 10.59 8.76 5.90
C ARG A 103 9.72 7.75 5.17
N ARG A 104 8.85 8.23 4.29
CA ARG A 104 8.15 7.33 3.36
C ARG A 104 9.08 6.91 2.23
N VAL A 105 8.90 5.68 1.74
CA VAL A 105 9.57 5.24 0.51
C VAL A 105 9.07 6.12 -0.66
N PRO A 106 9.96 6.79 -1.41
CA PRO A 106 9.58 7.79 -2.42
C PRO A 106 9.18 7.19 -3.78
N PHE A 107 8.86 5.90 -3.81
CA PHE A 107 8.44 5.19 -5.02
C PHE A 107 7.51 4.04 -4.66
N MET A 108 6.81 3.52 -5.67
CA MET A 108 5.88 2.41 -5.49
C MET A 108 6.61 1.14 -5.03
N THR A 109 6.10 0.54 -3.96
CA THR A 109 6.54 -0.73 -3.40
C THR A 109 5.58 -1.84 -3.79
N GLN A 110 6.11 -3.05 -3.94
CA GLN A 110 5.34 -4.26 -4.23
C GLN A 110 4.91 -4.97 -2.92
N ARG A 111 4.39 -6.20 -3.05
CA ARG A 111 4.01 -7.05 -1.92
C ARG A 111 5.14 -7.11 -0.88
N PRO A 112 4.85 -6.94 0.43
CA PRO A 112 5.85 -6.87 1.48
C PRO A 112 6.50 -8.23 1.70
N THR A 113 7.56 -8.50 0.94
CA THR A 113 8.41 -9.69 1.03
C THR A 113 9.83 -9.25 1.32
N PHE A 114 10.68 -10.16 1.79
CA PHE A 114 12.08 -9.81 2.03
C PHE A 114 12.81 -9.41 0.74
N ASN A 115 12.48 -10.04 -0.39
CA ASN A 115 13.04 -9.66 -1.69
C ASN A 115 12.63 -8.25 -2.12
N GLU A 116 11.40 -7.83 -1.85
CA GLU A 116 10.99 -6.45 -2.10
C GLU A 116 11.72 -5.47 -1.18
N ALA A 117 11.92 -5.81 0.10
CA ALA A 117 12.72 -4.97 1.00
C ALA A 117 14.16 -4.79 0.48
N ARG A 118 14.79 -5.85 -0.02
CA ARG A 118 16.13 -5.79 -0.66
C ARG A 118 16.12 -4.90 -1.90
N ARG A 119 15.09 -5.02 -2.77
CA ARG A 119 14.93 -4.17 -3.96
C ARG A 119 14.78 -2.70 -3.58
N VAL A 120 13.97 -2.39 -2.57
CA VAL A 120 13.76 -1.03 -2.06
C VAL A 120 15.07 -0.44 -1.57
N VAL A 121 15.82 -1.16 -0.73
CA VAL A 121 17.13 -0.72 -0.22
C VAL A 121 18.11 -0.48 -1.37
N ALA A 122 18.23 -1.42 -2.30
CA ALA A 122 19.11 -1.27 -3.46
C ALA A 122 18.77 -0.01 -4.27
N ARG A 123 17.47 0.26 -4.48
CA ARG A 123 17.02 1.45 -5.21
C ARG A 123 17.27 2.75 -4.45
N LEU A 124 17.07 2.78 -3.13
CA LEU A 124 17.37 3.94 -2.29
C LEU A 124 18.87 4.28 -2.27
N CYS A 125 19.73 3.27 -2.38
CA CYS A 125 21.18 3.43 -2.37
C CYS A 125 21.79 3.65 -3.77
N THR A 126 20.97 3.71 -4.82
CA THR A 126 21.45 3.93 -6.19
C THR A 126 21.38 5.41 -6.57
N VAL A 127 22.44 5.93 -7.18
CA VAL A 127 22.47 7.28 -7.76
C VAL A 127 22.03 7.22 -9.22
N ASN A 128 21.01 8.00 -9.58
CA ASN A 128 20.58 8.15 -10.97
C ASN A 128 21.18 9.43 -11.56
N TYR A 129 21.95 9.31 -12.63
CA TYR A 129 22.64 10.42 -13.30
C TYR A 129 21.81 11.08 -14.42
N LYS A 130 20.57 10.62 -14.64
CA LYS A 130 19.63 11.25 -15.59
C LYS A 130 18.97 12.46 -14.92
N VAL A 131 19.73 13.54 -14.76
CA VAL A 131 19.18 14.86 -14.45
C VAL A 131 18.56 15.38 -15.75
N VAL A 132 17.24 15.34 -15.85
CA VAL A 132 16.53 16.20 -16.81
C VAL A 132 16.61 17.60 -16.21
N ALA A 133 17.22 18.53 -16.93
CA ALA A 133 17.23 19.94 -16.55
C ALA A 133 15.79 20.39 -16.28
N ASP A 134 15.58 21.07 -15.15
CA ASP A 134 14.29 21.58 -14.72
C ASP A 134 13.69 22.44 -15.85
N ALA A 135 12.68 21.93 -16.54
CA ALA A 135 11.90 22.74 -17.46
C ALA A 135 11.13 23.72 -16.58
N GLY A 136 11.57 24.98 -16.61
CA GLY A 136 11.24 26.02 -15.65
C GLY A 136 9.79 26.07 -15.22
N HIS A 137 9.61 26.31 -13.93
CA HIS A 137 8.41 26.91 -13.37
C HIS A 137 8.17 28.27 -14.04
N THR A 138 7.55 28.29 -15.21
CA THR A 138 7.02 29.53 -15.81
C THR A 138 5.73 29.88 -15.08
N THR A 139 5.86 30.79 -14.11
CA THR A 139 4.74 31.53 -13.52
C THR A 139 3.99 32.25 -14.65
N ALA A 140 2.78 31.80 -14.96
CA ALA A 140 1.90 32.47 -15.90
C ALA A 140 1.35 33.77 -15.27
N LEU A 141 1.97 34.91 -15.59
CA LEU A 141 1.37 36.23 -15.50
C LEU A 141 0.53 36.44 -16.77
N GLY A 142 -0.77 36.65 -16.59
CA GLY A 142 -1.72 36.72 -17.70
C GLY A 142 -1.59 37.96 -18.58
N THR A 143 -2.23 37.91 -19.75
CA THR A 143 -2.93 39.04 -20.36
C THR A 143 -3.96 38.49 -21.35
N LEU A 144 -5.20 38.98 -21.20
CA LEU A 144 -6.37 38.73 -22.03
C LEU A 144 -6.21 39.35 -23.42
N SER A 145 -6.68 38.67 -24.48
CA SER A 145 -7.29 39.30 -25.67
C SER A 145 -8.13 38.29 -26.44
N ARG A 146 -9.41 38.62 -26.64
CA ARG A 146 -10.45 37.89 -27.37
C ARG A 146 -10.42 38.30 -28.85
N GLU A 147 -10.88 37.42 -29.74
CA GLU A 147 -11.89 37.62 -30.82
C GLU A 147 -11.69 36.61 -32.01
N PRO A 148 -12.72 36.31 -32.84
CA PRO A 148 -13.12 34.94 -33.18
C PRO A 148 -13.21 34.63 -34.70
N GLY A 149 -13.56 33.38 -35.04
CA GLY A 149 -13.96 32.91 -36.39
C GLY A 149 -12.95 31.93 -37.00
N VAL A 150 -13.30 30.81 -37.64
CA VAL A 150 -14.56 30.35 -38.23
C VAL A 150 -14.58 28.81 -38.33
N ALA A 151 -15.80 28.29 -38.46
CA ALA A 151 -16.30 26.92 -38.61
C ALA A 151 -15.43 25.85 -39.30
N GLY A 152 -15.63 24.58 -38.88
CA GLY A 152 -15.22 23.41 -39.65
C GLY A 152 -15.58 22.06 -39.05
N ALA A 153 -16.79 21.59 -39.36
CA ALA A 153 -17.23 20.19 -39.50
C ALA A 153 -17.41 19.28 -38.27
N VAL A 154 -18.68 18.86 -38.16
CA VAL A 154 -19.25 17.78 -37.36
C VAL A 154 -18.86 16.41 -37.94
N VAL A 155 -18.62 15.40 -37.09
CA VAL A 155 -19.09 14.03 -37.33
C VAL A 155 -19.22 13.28 -36.00
N THR A 156 -20.41 12.72 -35.83
CA THR A 156 -20.98 11.92 -34.73
C THR A 156 -20.47 10.48 -34.75
N ALA A 157 -20.16 9.88 -33.60
CA ALA A 157 -20.97 8.87 -32.88
C ALA A 157 -20.35 7.46 -32.97
N GLY A 158 -20.42 6.72 -31.87
CA GLY A 158 -19.95 5.34 -31.76
C GLY A 158 -19.82 4.94 -30.30
N GLU A 159 -20.97 4.80 -29.64
CA GLU A 159 -21.15 4.19 -28.33
C GLU A 159 -21.37 2.69 -28.55
N GLU A 160 -20.55 1.83 -27.95
CA GLU A 160 -20.83 0.39 -27.86
C GLU A 160 -20.50 -0.09 -26.44
N ASP A 161 -21.58 -0.29 -25.69
CA ASP A 161 -21.75 -1.11 -24.50
C ASP A 161 -21.90 -2.57 -24.96
N ASP A 162 -21.16 -3.52 -24.33
CA ASP A 162 -21.51 -4.93 -24.42
C ASP A 162 -21.15 -5.71 -23.14
N THR A 163 -22.09 -5.66 -22.21
CA THR A 163 -22.79 -6.76 -21.51
C THR A 163 -22.13 -8.12 -21.15
N MET A 164 -22.48 -8.57 -19.92
CA MET A 164 -22.63 -9.93 -19.34
C MET A 164 -21.39 -10.86 -19.23
N ALA A 165 -20.91 -11.29 -18.04
CA ALA A 165 -21.54 -12.08 -16.97
C ALA A 165 -21.96 -13.50 -17.40
N GLU A 166 -21.12 -14.50 -17.10
CA GLU A 166 -21.57 -15.88 -16.91
C GLU A 166 -21.36 -16.31 -15.46
N ASP A 167 -22.49 -16.55 -14.79
CA ASP A 167 -22.64 -17.40 -13.62
C ASP A 167 -22.44 -18.86 -14.04
N THR A 168 -21.63 -19.60 -13.29
CA THR A 168 -21.81 -21.05 -13.16
C THR A 168 -21.87 -21.38 -11.67
N ASP A 169 -23.12 -21.57 -11.22
CA ASP A 169 -23.50 -22.21 -9.98
C ASP A 169 -23.31 -23.72 -10.18
N ALA A 170 -22.46 -24.35 -9.37
CA ALA A 170 -22.33 -25.81 -9.32
C ALA A 170 -22.90 -26.29 -8.00
N ALA A 171 -24.10 -26.86 -8.10
CA ALA A 171 -24.85 -27.49 -7.03
C ALA A 171 -24.02 -28.58 -6.32
N ALA A 172 -24.08 -28.58 -4.99
CA ALA A 172 -23.69 -29.71 -4.18
C ALA A 172 -24.86 -30.70 -4.14
N ASP A 173 -24.51 -31.93 -4.50
CA ASP A 173 -25.26 -33.17 -4.45
C ASP A 173 -25.46 -33.59 -2.98
N ASP A 174 -26.67 -33.43 -2.45
CA ASP A 174 -27.09 -34.00 -1.16
C ASP A 174 -27.76 -35.36 -1.45
N GLY A 175 -26.95 -36.42 -1.41
CA GLY A 175 -27.41 -37.80 -1.40
C GLY A 175 -27.89 -38.21 -0.02
N ASP A 176 -29.20 -38.41 0.10
CA ASP A 176 -29.87 -39.14 1.18
C ASP A 176 -29.44 -40.62 1.16
N GLY A 177 -29.21 -41.21 2.34
CA GLY A 177 -28.82 -42.61 2.46
C GLY A 177 -28.93 -43.15 3.89
N ASP A 178 -30.13 -43.68 4.16
CA ASP A 178 -30.58 -44.68 5.17
C ASP A 178 -29.88 -44.80 6.55
#